data_AF-A0AAW0M9U2-F1
#
_entry.id   AF-A0AAW0M9U2-F1
#
_cell.length_a   1.000
_cell.length_b   1.000
_cell.length_c   1.000
_cell.angle_alpha   90.00
_cell.angle_beta   90.00
_cell.angle_gamma   90.00
#
_symmetry.space_group_name_H-M   'P 1'
#
loop_
_entity.id
_entity.type
_entity.pdbx_description
1 polymer ?
#
loop_
_entity_poly.entity_id
_entity_poly.type
_entity_poly.pdbx_seq_one_letter_code
_entity_poly.pdbx_strand_id
1 'polypeptide(L)'
;MIFAASFAYYIVPSYFFPSISAISLACLIWKDSVTAQQIGGGISGLGLGSFGLDWSTIASFLGTPLATPGFAIINILVGFMLFVYVVIPIAYWSNAYDAKKFPIFSSHTFDHTGQPYNISRILNEKAFDINHAAYDSYSKLYLSVFFAFTYGLSFATLTATLTHVALFNGNLFVIFSIWVKTLSRTIWTLWKQTTSATKDNYTDVHARLMKKTINKSLSGGFVPF
;
A
#
# COMPACT_ATOMS: atom_id res chain seq x y z
N MET A 1 30.10 20.58 11.91
CA MET A 1 30.06 19.95 13.25
C MET A 1 28.79 19.14 13.47
N ILE A 2 27.59 19.70 13.26
CA ILE A 2 26.31 18.99 13.40
C ILE A 2 26.19 17.78 12.45
N PHE A 3 26.62 17.91 11.19
CA PHE A 3 26.60 16.79 10.24
C PHE A 3 27.42 15.58 10.70
N ALA A 4 28.63 15.81 11.23
CA ALA A 4 29.49 14.74 11.73
C ALA A 4 28.94 14.10 13.01
N ALA A 5 28.35 14.89 13.91
CA ALA A 5 27.70 14.38 15.12
C ALA A 5 26.45 13.54 14.78
N SER A 6 25.61 14.01 13.84
CA SER A 6 24.46 13.24 13.36
C SER A 6 24.90 11.95 12.67
N PHE A 7 25.96 11.99 11.84
CA PHE A 7 26.51 10.79 11.20
C PHE A 7 27.00 9.77 12.24
N ALA A 8 27.74 10.21 13.26
CA ALA A 8 28.23 9.35 14.33
C ALA A 8 27.09 8.79 15.20
N TYR A 9 25.99 9.53 15.39
CA TYR A 9 24.83 9.02 16.11
C TYR A 9 24.06 7.97 15.30
N TYR A 10 23.77 8.22 14.02
CA TYR A 10 22.95 7.32 13.20
C TYR A 10 23.68 6.07 12.71
N ILE A 11 25.02 6.08 12.61
CA ILE A 11 25.79 4.89 12.21
C ILE A 11 25.70 3.76 13.26
N VAL A 12 25.56 4.10 14.53
CA VAL A 12 25.49 3.12 15.62
C VAL A 12 24.24 2.23 15.52
N PRO A 13 23.00 2.76 15.50
CA PRO A 13 21.81 1.94 15.30
C PRO A 13 21.74 1.37 13.89
N SER A 14 22.21 2.08 12.85
CA SER A 14 22.03 1.60 11.47
C SER A 14 23.02 0.49 11.06
N TYR A 15 24.26 0.51 11.55
CA TYR A 15 25.33 -0.37 11.08
C TYR A 15 25.88 -1.31 12.16
N PHE A 16 26.09 -0.82 13.39
CA PHE A 16 26.71 -1.63 14.43
C PHE A 16 25.69 -2.46 15.23
N PHE A 17 24.54 -1.87 15.57
CA PHE A 17 23.52 -2.51 16.41
C PHE A 17 22.08 -2.22 15.95
N PRO A 18 21.66 -2.78 14.80
CA PRO A 18 20.30 -2.62 14.28
C PRO A 18 19.20 -3.15 15.20
N SER A 19 19.53 -4.03 16.16
CA SER A 19 18.59 -4.51 17.17
C SER A 19 18.15 -3.42 18.17
N ILE A 20 18.91 -2.33 18.33
CA ILE A 20 18.58 -1.22 19.24
C ILE A 20 17.35 -0.44 18.77
N SER A 21 17.07 -0.47 17.46
CA SER A 21 15.91 0.21 16.88
C SER A 21 14.59 -0.52 17.18
N ALA A 22 14.63 -1.78 17.66
CA ALA A 22 13.43 -2.56 17.99
C ALA A 22 13.70 -3.58 19.13
N ILE A 23 14.06 -3.09 20.32
CA ILE A 23 14.25 -3.93 21.51
C ILE A 23 12.90 -4.42 22.00
N SER A 24 12.62 -5.69 21.74
CA SER A 24 11.34 -6.32 22.07
C SER A 24 11.42 -7.05 23.41
N LEU A 25 10.95 -6.41 24.50
CA LEU A 25 11.03 -6.98 25.85
C LEU A 25 10.26 -8.30 25.95
N ALA A 26 9.11 -8.39 25.30
CA ALA A 26 8.31 -9.61 25.25
C ALA A 26 9.06 -10.79 24.60
N CYS A 27 9.82 -10.54 23.53
CA CYS A 27 10.65 -11.57 22.89
C CYS A 27 11.87 -11.98 23.74
N LEU A 28 12.38 -11.09 24.59
CA LEU A 28 13.49 -11.36 25.50
C LEU A 28 13.07 -12.24 26.68
N ILE A 29 11.86 -12.03 27.21
CA ILE A 29 11.30 -12.79 28.34
C ILE A 29 10.79 -14.16 27.87
N TRP A 30 10.09 -14.21 26.73
CA TRP A 30 9.52 -15.45 26.18
C TRP A 30 10.16 -15.83 24.84
N LYS A 31 11.34 -16.45 24.89
CA LYS A 31 12.06 -16.87 23.70
C LYS A 31 11.44 -18.06 22.96
N ASP A 32 10.83 -19.00 23.68
CA ASP A 32 10.38 -20.27 23.08
C ASP A 32 8.94 -20.24 22.54
N SER A 33 8.19 -19.16 22.79
CA SER A 33 6.78 -19.06 22.41
C SER A 33 6.61 -18.32 21.09
N VAL A 34 6.13 -19.02 20.06
CA VAL A 34 5.81 -18.44 18.74
C VAL A 34 4.76 -17.33 18.85
N THR A 35 3.75 -17.51 19.70
CA THR A 35 2.70 -16.49 19.92
C THR A 35 3.25 -15.26 20.61
N ALA A 36 4.17 -15.43 21.58
CA ALA A 36 4.81 -14.29 22.24
C ALA A 36 5.70 -13.51 21.27
N GLN A 37 6.38 -14.18 20.35
CA GLN A 37 7.17 -13.54 19.29
C GLN A 37 6.28 -12.79 18.29
N GLN A 38 5.14 -13.36 17.88
CA GLN A 38 4.20 -12.70 16.97
C GLN A 38 3.56 -11.45 17.58
N ILE A 39 3.26 -11.47 18.88
CA ILE A 39 2.67 -10.31 19.58
C ILE A 39 3.75 -9.28 19.94
N GLY A 40 4.90 -9.76 20.42
CA GLY A 40 5.95 -8.92 21.00
C GLY A 40 7.00 -8.40 20.01
N GLY A 41 7.15 -9.03 18.85
CA GLY A 41 8.19 -8.68 17.89
C GLY A 41 7.98 -7.28 17.31
N GLY A 42 8.99 -6.42 17.40
CA GLY A 42 8.93 -5.05 16.87
C GLY A 42 9.02 -4.95 15.33
N ILE A 43 9.69 -5.90 14.68
CA ILE A 43 9.91 -5.90 13.21
C ILE A 43 8.96 -6.88 12.51
N SER A 44 8.77 -8.07 13.08
CA SER A 44 8.00 -9.16 12.47
C SER A 44 6.75 -9.53 13.27
N GLY A 45 6.26 -8.62 14.12
CA GLY A 45 5.14 -8.85 15.01
C GLY A 45 4.34 -7.56 15.30
N LEU A 46 3.45 -7.63 16.29
CA LEU A 46 2.56 -6.51 16.66
C LEU A 46 3.25 -5.44 17.55
N GLY A 47 4.53 -5.65 17.91
CA GLY A 47 5.32 -4.66 18.65
C GLY A 47 4.91 -4.43 20.11
N LEU A 48 4.12 -5.31 20.73
CA LEU A 48 3.74 -5.14 22.14
C LEU A 48 4.98 -5.19 23.05
N GLY A 49 5.30 -4.08 23.71
CA GLY A 49 6.49 -3.97 24.55
C GLY A 49 7.80 -3.92 23.76
N SER A 50 7.74 -3.49 22.50
CA SER A 50 8.92 -3.17 21.70
C SER A 50 9.25 -1.69 21.79
N PHE A 51 10.53 -1.39 22.05
CA PHE A 51 11.03 -0.03 22.19
C PHE A 51 12.23 0.18 21.26
N GLY A 52 12.17 1.24 20.46
CA GLY A 52 13.31 1.72 19.68
C GLY A 52 14.00 2.85 20.40
N LEU A 53 15.32 2.75 20.61
CA LEU A 53 16.13 3.84 21.19
C LEU A 53 16.71 4.78 20.11
N ASP A 54 16.25 4.64 18.87
CA ASP A 54 16.67 5.44 17.72
C ASP A 54 15.66 6.55 17.42
N TRP A 55 16.12 7.80 17.47
CA TRP A 55 15.30 8.97 17.18
C TRP A 55 14.75 8.98 15.74
N SER A 56 15.49 8.44 14.77
CA SER A 56 15.02 8.35 13.38
C SER A 56 13.82 7.42 13.21
N THR A 57 13.78 6.34 14.01
CA THR A 57 12.67 5.38 14.00
C THR A 57 11.42 5.98 14.64
N ILE A 58 11.59 6.79 15.69
CA ILE A 58 10.48 7.51 16.34
C ILE A 58 9.95 8.61 15.42
N ALA A 59 10.84 9.39 14.80
CA ALA A 59 10.48 10.51 13.95
C ALA A 59 9.87 10.08 12.60
N SER A 60 10.09 8.84 12.14
CA SER A 60 9.54 8.35 10.87
C SER A 60 8.02 8.15 10.91
N PHE A 61 7.44 7.92 12.10
CA PHE A 61 6.02 7.55 12.22
C PHE A 61 5.08 8.76 12.34
N LEU A 62 5.42 9.77 13.14
CA LEU A 62 4.61 11.00 13.31
C LEU A 62 5.26 12.25 12.70
N GLY A 63 6.40 12.11 12.03
CA GLY A 63 7.30 13.23 11.76
C GLY A 63 8.00 13.67 13.05
N THR A 64 8.41 14.93 13.15
CA THR A 64 9.01 15.44 14.39
C THR A 64 7.92 15.54 15.47
N PRO A 65 7.90 14.68 16.51
CA PRO A 65 6.84 14.70 17.52
C PRO A 65 6.81 16.02 18.32
N LEU A 66 7.89 16.81 18.26
CA LEU A 66 7.96 18.15 18.83
C LEU A 66 7.05 19.17 18.11
N ALA A 67 6.73 18.95 16.84
CA ALA A 67 5.89 19.84 16.04
C ALA A 67 4.39 19.51 16.12
N THR A 68 4.04 18.30 16.57
CA THR A 68 2.65 17.82 16.63
C THR A 68 2.04 18.10 18.01
N PRO A 69 0.84 18.69 18.10
CA PRO A 69 0.20 18.93 19.39
C PRO A 69 -0.09 17.61 20.13
N GLY A 70 0.15 17.58 21.45
CA GLY A 70 0.05 16.35 22.25
C GLY A 70 -1.32 15.66 22.17
N PHE A 71 -2.40 16.43 22.01
CA PHE A 71 -3.74 15.87 21.81
C PHE A 71 -3.84 14.98 20.56
N ALA A 72 -3.22 15.38 19.45
CA ALA A 72 -3.20 14.59 18.23
C ALA A 72 -2.37 13.30 18.41
N ILE A 73 -1.25 13.38 19.14
CA ILE A 73 -0.42 12.22 19.47
C ILE A 73 -1.22 11.20 20.27
N ILE A 74 -1.94 11.64 21.31
CA ILE A 74 -2.76 10.76 22.15
C ILE A 74 -3.90 10.12 21.32
N ASN A 75 -4.55 10.88 20.44
CA ASN A 75 -5.61 10.35 19.57
C ASN A 75 -5.07 9.23 18.65
N ILE A 76 -3.95 9.48 17.98
CA ILE A 76 -3.28 8.47 17.14
C ILE A 76 -2.89 7.24 17.96
N LEU A 77 -2.35 7.44 19.17
CA LEU A 77 -1.98 6.34 20.06
C LEU A 77 -3.20 5.50 20.46
N VAL A 78 -4.31 6.12 20.83
CA VAL A 78 -5.56 5.41 21.19
C VAL A 78 -6.09 4.62 19.98
N GLY A 79 -6.09 5.22 18.80
CA GLY A 79 -6.46 4.53 17.56
C GLY A 79 -5.54 3.34 17.27
N PHE A 80 -4.23 3.53 17.39
CA PHE A 80 -3.24 2.46 17.24
C PHE A 80 -3.48 1.31 18.22
N MET A 81 -3.67 1.60 19.51
CA MET A 81 -3.93 0.57 20.53
C MET A 81 -5.22 -0.22 20.23
N LEU A 82 -6.30 0.47 19.83
CA LEU A 82 -7.55 -0.18 19.45
C LEU A 82 -7.38 -1.10 18.24
N PHE A 83 -6.76 -0.64 17.16
CA PHE A 83 -6.63 -1.45 15.96
C PHE A 83 -5.63 -2.61 16.14
N VAL A 84 -4.43 -2.32 16.66
CA VAL A 84 -3.35 -3.31 16.75
C VAL A 84 -3.57 -4.31 17.87
N TYR A 85 -4.12 -3.90 19.02
CA TYR A 85 -4.28 -4.80 20.18
C TYR A 85 -5.70 -5.30 20.43
N VAL A 86 -6.72 -4.74 19.76
CA VAL A 86 -8.11 -5.23 19.87
C VAL A 86 -8.58 -5.82 18.56
N VAL A 87 -8.65 -5.02 17.49
CA VAL A 87 -9.28 -5.44 16.22
C VAL A 87 -8.50 -6.58 15.54
N ILE A 88 -7.17 -6.43 15.39
CA ILE A 88 -6.34 -7.42 14.70
C ILE A 88 -6.33 -8.77 15.45
N PRO A 89 -6.13 -8.82 16.79
CA PRO A 89 -6.27 -10.05 17.54
C PRO A 89 -7.65 -10.69 17.40
N ILE A 90 -8.74 -9.92 17.55
CA ILE A 90 -10.08 -10.49 17.42
C ILE A 90 -10.25 -11.15 16.04
N ALA A 91 -9.85 -10.47 14.96
CA ALA A 91 -9.98 -11.01 13.61
C ALA A 91 -9.11 -12.24 13.33
N TYR A 92 -7.89 -12.28 13.88
CA TYR A 92 -6.98 -13.43 13.70
C TYR A 92 -7.46 -14.66 14.50
N TRP A 93 -7.83 -14.47 15.77
CA TRP A 93 -8.27 -15.58 16.62
C TRP A 93 -9.67 -16.09 16.25
N SER A 94 -10.56 -15.21 15.75
CA SER A 94 -11.85 -15.60 15.18
C SER A 94 -11.75 -16.32 13.84
N ASN A 95 -10.54 -16.50 13.29
CA ASN A 95 -10.27 -17.10 11.99
C ASN A 95 -11.09 -16.48 10.86
N ALA A 96 -11.20 -15.14 10.85
CA ALA A 96 -11.86 -14.45 9.74
C ALA A 96 -11.15 -14.81 8.42
N TYR A 97 -11.90 -15.22 7.39
CA TYR A 97 -11.41 -15.57 6.04
C TYR A 97 -10.20 -16.53 5.97
N ASP A 98 -10.10 -17.49 6.90
CA ASP A 98 -8.98 -18.42 7.03
C ASP A 98 -7.63 -17.77 7.40
N ALA A 99 -7.67 -16.65 8.13
CA ALA A 99 -6.51 -15.89 8.59
C ALA A 99 -5.41 -16.73 9.26
N LYS A 100 -5.76 -17.82 9.96
CA LYS A 100 -4.79 -18.65 10.71
C LYS A 100 -3.81 -19.43 9.81
N LYS A 101 -4.10 -19.55 8.52
CA LYS A 101 -3.19 -20.19 7.55
C LYS A 101 -1.95 -19.35 7.25
N PHE A 102 -1.97 -18.06 7.59
CA PHE A 102 -0.93 -17.10 7.25
C PHE A 102 -0.39 -16.41 8.52
N PRO A 103 0.82 -15.84 8.48
CA PRO A 103 1.32 -15.01 9.58
C PRO A 103 0.43 -13.78 9.82
N ILE A 104 0.26 -13.39 11.09
CA ILE A 104 -0.53 -12.20 11.50
C ILE A 104 0.00 -10.94 10.81
N PHE A 105 1.32 -10.81 10.76
CA PHE A 105 2.05 -9.67 10.21
C PHE A 105 2.88 -10.12 9.00
N SER A 106 2.51 -9.66 7.82
CA SER A 106 3.27 -9.87 6.57
C SER A 106 2.75 -8.93 5.49
N SER A 107 3.65 -8.38 4.67
CA SER A 107 3.31 -7.60 3.47
C SER A 107 3.13 -8.47 2.21
N HIS A 108 3.41 -9.78 2.31
CA HIS A 108 3.27 -10.70 1.20
C HIS A 108 1.82 -11.17 1.01
N THR A 109 1.48 -11.52 -0.23
CA THR A 109 0.22 -12.16 -0.60
C THR A 109 0.39 -13.68 -0.61
N PHE A 110 -0.69 -14.39 -0.28
CA PHE A 110 -0.70 -15.83 -0.11
C PHE A 110 -1.76 -16.51 -0.98
N ASP A 111 -1.54 -17.77 -1.32
CA ASP A 111 -2.56 -18.64 -1.91
C ASP A 111 -3.38 -19.36 -0.82
N HIS A 112 -4.39 -20.14 -1.22
CA HIS A 112 -5.26 -20.85 -0.28
C HIS A 112 -4.54 -21.88 0.59
N THR A 113 -3.32 -22.29 0.21
CA THR A 113 -2.49 -23.27 0.94
C THR A 113 -1.55 -22.61 1.95
N GLY A 114 -1.45 -21.28 1.95
CA GLY A 114 -0.53 -20.54 2.82
C GLY A 114 0.83 -20.26 2.21
N GLN A 115 1.04 -20.57 0.93
CA GLN A 115 2.30 -20.30 0.23
C GLN A 115 2.29 -18.90 -0.40
N PRO A 116 3.47 -18.29 -0.62
CA PRO A 116 3.57 -17.01 -1.33
C PRO A 116 2.90 -17.09 -2.71
N TYR A 117 2.06 -16.11 -3.01
CA TYR A 117 1.23 -16.12 -4.21
C TYR A 117 2.06 -16.01 -5.49
N ASN A 118 1.91 -16.97 -6.40
CA ASN A 118 2.68 -16.99 -7.65
C ASN A 118 1.95 -16.21 -8.77
N ILE A 119 2.40 -14.96 -9.00
CA ILE A 119 1.78 -14.03 -9.97
C ILE A 119 2.02 -14.46 -11.42
N SER A 120 3.17 -15.08 -11.74
CA SER A 120 3.51 -15.46 -13.12
C SER A 120 2.63 -16.58 -13.68
N ARG A 121 1.90 -17.30 -12.82
CA ARG A 121 0.91 -18.30 -13.25
C ARG A 121 -0.37 -17.71 -13.80
N ILE A 122 -0.67 -16.47 -13.45
CA ILE A 122 -1.95 -15.81 -13.76
C ILE A 122 -1.76 -14.67 -14.74
N LEU A 123 -0.64 -13.95 -14.64
CA LEU A 123 -0.36 -12.80 -15.48
C LEU A 123 0.32 -13.25 -16.77
N ASN A 124 -0.28 -12.91 -17.91
CA ASN A 124 0.40 -13.06 -19.18
C ASN A 124 1.39 -11.91 -19.38
N GLU A 125 2.68 -12.17 -19.15
CA GLU A 125 3.76 -11.17 -19.18
C GLU A 125 3.83 -10.35 -20.49
N LYS A 126 3.37 -10.92 -21.61
CA LYS A 126 3.42 -10.24 -22.92
C LYS A 126 2.29 -9.24 -23.13
N ALA A 127 1.11 -9.53 -22.57
CA ALA A 127 -0.09 -8.71 -22.75
C ALA A 127 -0.44 -7.88 -21.51
N PHE A 128 0.24 -8.13 -20.37
CA PHE A 128 -0.12 -7.62 -19.05
C PHE A 128 -1.61 -7.84 -18.72
N ASP A 129 -2.17 -8.94 -19.23
CA ASP A 129 -3.57 -9.31 -19.04
C ASP A 129 -3.69 -10.48 -18.05
N ILE A 130 -4.78 -10.48 -17.29
CA ILE A 130 -5.06 -11.47 -16.25
C ILE A 130 -5.78 -12.64 -16.91
N ASN A 131 -5.17 -13.82 -16.88
CA ASN A 131 -5.84 -15.04 -17.32
C ASN A 131 -6.83 -15.50 -16.24
N HIS A 132 -8.11 -15.13 -16.41
CA HIS A 132 -9.19 -15.49 -15.49
C HIS A 132 -9.32 -17.00 -15.28
N ALA A 133 -9.16 -17.82 -16.32
CA ALA A 133 -9.23 -19.28 -16.19
C ALA A 133 -8.07 -19.85 -15.35
N ALA A 134 -6.88 -19.28 -15.47
CA ALA A 134 -5.72 -19.64 -14.64
C ALA A 134 -5.90 -19.15 -13.19
N TYR A 135 -6.54 -18.00 -12.99
CA TYR A 135 -6.87 -17.47 -11.66
C TYR A 135 -7.85 -18.37 -10.92
N ASP A 136 -8.97 -18.71 -11.57
CA ASP A 136 -10.04 -19.52 -10.96
C ASP A 136 -9.57 -20.95 -10.64
N SER A 137 -8.63 -21.49 -11.40
CA SER A 137 -8.06 -22.83 -11.16
C SER A 137 -6.93 -22.86 -10.13
N TYR A 138 -6.19 -21.77 -9.94
CA TYR A 138 -5.07 -21.73 -8.99
C TYR A 138 -5.51 -21.39 -7.57
N SER A 139 -5.94 -20.15 -7.32
CA SER A 139 -6.35 -19.70 -6.00
C SER A 139 -6.87 -18.27 -6.04
N LYS A 140 -7.83 -17.95 -5.17
CA LYS A 140 -8.08 -16.57 -4.75
C LYS A 140 -6.85 -16.02 -4.02
N LEU A 141 -6.69 -14.70 -4.08
CA LEU A 141 -5.59 -14.01 -3.42
C LEU A 141 -5.94 -13.77 -1.94
N TYR A 142 -5.10 -14.27 -1.05
CA TYR A 142 -5.22 -14.08 0.39
C TYR A 142 -4.17 -13.08 0.88
N LEU A 143 -4.52 -12.32 1.92
CA LEU A 143 -3.65 -11.33 2.54
C LEU A 143 -3.61 -11.58 4.04
N SER A 144 -2.52 -11.18 4.69
CA SER A 144 -2.43 -11.19 6.15
C SER A 144 -3.49 -10.26 6.77
N VAL A 145 -3.91 -10.55 8.00
CA VAL A 145 -4.86 -9.72 8.75
C VAL A 145 -4.38 -8.30 8.90
N PHE A 146 -3.12 -8.14 9.30
CA PHE A 146 -2.54 -6.82 9.45
C PHE A 146 -2.56 -6.03 8.14
N PHE A 147 -2.20 -6.65 7.01
CA PHE A 147 -2.14 -5.96 5.72
C PHE A 147 -3.52 -5.56 5.21
N ALA A 148 -4.52 -6.45 5.35
CA ALA A 148 -5.90 -6.16 4.95
C ALA A 148 -6.50 -4.97 5.74
N PHE A 149 -6.35 -4.97 7.08
CA PHE A 149 -6.84 -3.87 7.92
C PHE A 149 -6.09 -2.56 7.68
N THR A 150 -4.78 -2.61 7.44
CA THR A 150 -3.98 -1.41 7.13
C THR A 150 -4.43 -0.76 5.81
N TYR A 151 -4.73 -1.56 4.80
CA TYR A 151 -5.33 -1.07 3.55
C TYR A 151 -6.74 -0.49 3.79
N GLY A 152 -7.59 -1.17 4.57
CA GLY A 152 -8.91 -0.66 4.93
C GLY A 152 -8.85 0.68 5.67
N LEU A 153 -7.92 0.82 6.62
CA LEU A 153 -7.66 2.06 7.35
C LEU A 153 -7.16 3.18 6.43
N SER A 154 -6.35 2.87 5.43
CA SER A 154 -5.90 3.84 4.43
C SER A 154 -7.09 4.44 3.68
N PHE A 155 -8.03 3.60 3.22
CA PHE A 155 -9.27 4.08 2.60
C PHE A 155 -10.14 4.88 3.56
N ALA A 156 -10.32 4.40 4.79
CA ALA A 156 -11.07 5.12 5.82
C ALA A 156 -10.48 6.50 6.11
N THR A 157 -9.15 6.61 6.14
CA THR A 157 -8.44 7.88 6.36
C THR A 157 -8.66 8.87 5.22
N LEU A 158 -8.66 8.39 3.96
CA LEU A 158 -9.00 9.22 2.79
C LEU A 158 -10.44 9.75 2.90
N THR A 159 -11.40 8.87 3.20
CA THR A 159 -12.80 9.26 3.37
C THR A 159 -13.01 10.19 4.56
N ALA A 160 -12.33 9.95 5.68
CA ALA A 160 -12.37 10.79 6.87
C ALA A 160 -11.81 12.19 6.57
N THR A 161 -10.71 12.29 5.82
CA THR A 161 -10.14 13.56 5.40
C THR A 161 -11.10 14.34 4.51
N LEU A 162 -11.72 13.67 3.51
CA LEU A 162 -12.74 14.28 2.66
C LEU A 162 -13.94 14.79 3.48
N THR A 163 -14.41 13.97 4.43
CA THR A 163 -15.55 14.31 5.30
C THR A 163 -15.21 15.47 6.22
N HIS A 164 -14.03 15.46 6.84
CA HIS A 164 -13.54 16.51 7.71
C HIS A 164 -13.44 17.85 6.95
N VAL A 165 -12.84 17.83 5.77
CA VAL A 165 -12.72 19.02 4.93
C VAL A 165 -14.09 19.52 4.45
N ALA A 166 -15.00 18.61 4.08
CA ALA A 166 -16.36 18.98 3.66
C ALA A 166 -17.17 19.66 4.78
N LEU A 167 -17.03 19.19 6.03
CA LEU A 167 -17.75 19.74 7.19
C LEU A 167 -17.14 21.03 7.71
N PHE A 168 -15.80 21.14 7.76
CA PHE A 168 -15.12 22.30 8.35
C PHE A 168 -14.91 23.46 7.36
N ASN A 169 -14.76 23.18 6.08
CA ASN A 169 -14.61 24.19 5.04
C ASN A 169 -15.87 24.24 4.17
N GLY A 170 -16.98 24.79 4.69
CA GLY A 170 -18.27 24.89 3.98
C GLY A 170 -18.19 25.50 2.57
N ASN A 171 -17.21 26.38 2.30
CA ASN A 171 -16.95 26.92 0.96
C ASN A 171 -16.25 25.92 0.01
N LEU A 172 -15.45 24.99 0.54
CA LEU A 172 -14.85 23.93 -0.28
C LEU A 172 -15.89 22.89 -0.68
N PHE A 173 -16.96 22.66 0.09
CA PHE A 173 -18.06 21.81 -0.37
C PHE A 173 -18.71 22.36 -1.66
N VAL A 174 -18.88 23.68 -1.76
CA VAL A 174 -19.37 24.32 -3.00
C VAL A 174 -18.36 24.12 -4.14
N ILE A 175 -17.08 24.37 -3.91
CA ILE A 175 -16.02 24.18 -4.90
C ILE A 175 -15.88 22.70 -5.31
N PHE A 176 -16.01 21.77 -4.37
CA PHE A 176 -15.98 20.33 -4.60
C PHE A 176 -17.21 19.87 -5.38
N SER A 177 -18.40 20.39 -5.08
CA SER A 177 -19.60 20.12 -5.88
C SER A 177 -19.42 20.62 -7.33
N ILE A 178 -18.79 21.78 -7.51
CA ILE A 178 -18.46 22.34 -8.83
C ILE A 178 -17.41 21.46 -9.52
N TRP A 179 -16.36 21.04 -8.82
CA TRP A 179 -15.31 20.17 -9.34
C TRP A 179 -15.84 18.79 -9.71
N VAL A 180 -16.64 18.15 -8.86
CA VAL A 180 -17.27 16.85 -9.14
C VAL A 180 -18.23 16.96 -10.33
N LYS A 181 -19.03 18.02 -10.39
CA LYS A 181 -19.94 18.27 -11.52
C LYS A 181 -19.18 18.54 -12.82
N THR A 182 -18.06 19.27 -12.74
CA THR A 182 -17.16 19.52 -13.87
C THR A 182 -16.46 18.25 -14.31
N LEU A 183 -15.94 17.45 -13.37
CA LEU A 183 -15.26 16.18 -13.63
C LEU A 183 -16.20 15.17 -14.28
N SER A 184 -17.42 15.03 -13.75
CA SER A 184 -18.45 14.16 -14.33
C SER A 184 -18.78 14.58 -15.76
N ARG A 185 -18.91 15.88 -16.02
CA ARG A 185 -19.10 16.40 -17.38
C ARG A 185 -17.92 16.09 -18.28
N THR A 186 -16.69 16.29 -17.81
CA THR A 186 -15.47 16.02 -18.58
C THR A 186 -15.33 14.54 -18.90
N ILE A 187 -15.56 13.65 -17.93
CA ILE A 187 -15.55 12.19 -18.13
C ILE A 187 -16.62 11.80 -19.15
N TRP A 188 -17.82 12.37 -19.09
CA TRP A 188 -18.88 12.07 -20.06
C TRP A 188 -18.54 12.57 -21.47
N THR A 189 -17.91 13.75 -21.59
CA THR A 189 -17.42 14.24 -22.88
C THR A 189 -16.28 13.39 -23.44
N LEU A 190 -15.36 12.94 -22.58
CA LEU A 190 -14.27 12.05 -22.97
C LEU A 190 -14.84 10.69 -23.41
N TRP A 191 -15.75 10.10 -22.63
CA TRP A 191 -16.40 8.85 -23.00
C TRP A 191 -17.13 8.97 -24.34
N LYS A 192 -17.87 10.06 -24.55
CA LYS A 192 -18.53 10.35 -25.83
C LYS A 192 -17.51 10.51 -26.97
N GLN A 193 -16.40 11.19 -26.76
CA GLN A 193 -15.33 11.33 -27.75
C GLN A 193 -14.65 9.98 -28.05
N THR A 194 -14.35 9.16 -27.04
CA THR A 194 -13.75 7.84 -27.20
C THR A 194 -14.71 6.88 -27.92
N THR A 195 -16.01 6.90 -27.58
CA THR A 195 -17.03 6.12 -28.28
C THR A 195 -17.21 6.59 -29.72
N SER A 196 -17.20 7.90 -29.97
CA SER A 196 -17.27 8.44 -31.34
C SER A 196 -16.01 8.13 -32.15
N ALA A 197 -14.81 8.24 -31.58
CA ALA A 197 -13.54 7.89 -32.23
C ALA A 197 -13.39 6.38 -32.47
N THR A 198 -14.08 5.54 -31.70
CA THR A 198 -14.16 4.10 -31.95
C THR A 198 -15.18 3.78 -33.06
N LYS A 199 -16.23 4.60 -33.20
CA LYS A 199 -17.28 4.45 -34.21
C LYS A 199 -16.85 4.98 -35.58
N ASP A 200 -16.11 6.08 -35.58
CA ASP A 200 -15.46 6.65 -36.77
C ASP A 200 -14.08 6.00 -36.91
N ASN A 201 -13.99 4.96 -37.75
CA ASN A 201 -12.74 4.40 -38.26
C ASN A 201 -11.99 5.41 -39.15
N TYR A 202 -11.76 6.63 -38.65
CA TYR A 202 -10.77 7.53 -39.23
C TYR A 202 -9.42 6.99 -38.83
N THR A 203 -8.88 6.09 -39.65
CA THR A 203 -7.43 5.97 -39.76
C THR A 203 -6.92 7.34 -40.17
N ASP A 204 -6.53 8.13 -39.17
CA ASP A 204 -5.92 9.44 -39.35
C ASP A 204 -4.78 9.32 -40.37
N VAL A 205 -4.56 10.36 -41.18
CA VAL A 205 -3.55 10.34 -42.25
C VAL A 205 -2.18 9.94 -41.69
N HIS A 206 -1.87 10.36 -40.47
CA HIS A 206 -0.68 9.96 -39.73
C HIS A 206 -0.62 8.46 -39.43
N ALA A 207 -1.72 7.84 -39.02
CA ALA A 207 -1.79 6.40 -38.77
C ALA A 207 -1.65 5.58 -40.08
N ARG A 208 -2.23 6.08 -41.19
CA ARG A 208 -2.03 5.49 -42.53
C ARG A 208 -0.58 5.57 -42.98
N LEU A 209 0.08 6.72 -42.79
CA LEU A 209 1.48 6.92 -43.15
C LEU A 209 2.40 6.05 -42.28
N MET A 210 2.18 5.97 -40.97
CA MET A 210 2.94 5.07 -40.10
C MET A 210 2.78 3.60 -40.49
N LYS A 211 1.55 3.14 -40.79
CA LYS A 211 1.32 1.76 -41.22
C LYS A 211 2.01 1.46 -42.56
N LYS A 212 2.06 2.43 -43.47
CA LYS A 212 2.77 2.31 -44.75
C LYS A 212 4.30 2.26 -44.56
N THR A 213 4.83 3.07 -43.65
CA THR A 213 6.27 3.06 -43.30
C THR A 213 6.67 1.75 -42.63
N ILE A 214 5.87 1.25 -41.68
CA ILE A 214 6.12 -0.02 -40.99
C ILE A 214 6.09 -1.20 -41.97
N ASN A 215 5.08 -1.26 -42.86
CA ASN A 215 5.01 -2.32 -43.87
C ASN A 215 6.17 -2.25 -44.87
N LYS A 216 6.64 -1.04 -45.24
CA LYS A 216 7.80 -0.85 -46.12
C LYS A 216 9.12 -1.25 -45.44
N SER A 217 9.21 -1.07 -44.12
CA SER A 217 10.37 -1.50 -43.33
C SER A 217 10.41 -3.02 -43.15
N LEU A 218 9.26 -3.68 -43.05
CA LEU A 218 9.16 -5.14 -42.96
C LEU A 218 9.44 -5.86 -44.29
N SER A 219 9.30 -5.18 -45.44
CA SER A 219 9.58 -5.74 -46.77
C SER A 219 11.01 -5.54 -47.27
N GLY A 220 11.97 -5.20 -46.39
CA GLY A 220 13.40 -5.21 -46.72
C GLY A 220 13.95 -4.01 -47.49
N GLY A 221 13.33 -2.83 -47.38
CA GLY A 221 13.85 -1.59 -47.98
C GLY A 221 14.52 -0.68 -46.95
N PHE A 222 15.85 -0.73 -46.88
CA PHE A 222 16.70 0.23 -46.16
C PHE A 222 16.36 1.67 -46.59
N VAL A 223 16.04 2.56 -45.63
CA VAL A 223 15.88 4.00 -45.87
C VAL A 223 17.04 4.68 -45.15
N PRO A 224 18.01 5.30 -45.86
CA PRO A 224 18.98 6.17 -45.21
C PRO A 224 18.28 7.49 -44.85
N PHE A 225 18.75 8.08 -43.74
CA PHE A 225 18.41 9.37 -43.12
C PHE A 225 17.52 10.34 -43.92
#